data_AF-A0A935ESI8-F1
#
_entry.id   AF-A0A935ESI8-F1
#
_cell.length_a   1.000
_cell.length_b   1.000
_cell.length_c   1.000
_cell.angle_alpha   90.00
_cell.angle_beta   90.00
_cell.angle_gamma   90.00
#
_symmetry.space_group_name_H-M   'P 1'
#
loop_
_entity.id
_entity.type
_entity.pdbx_description
1 polymer ?
#
loop_
_entity_poly.entity_id
_entity_poly.type
_entity_poly.pdbx_seq_one_letter_code
_entity_poly.pdbx_strand_id
1 'polypeptide(L)'
;MAFADTRIRSLETARECVRLGARQRTIAWLTGLPTSFIFHNIYDAAHLPPRGRPPYCEDFLFRSSLRVQAEVGMFAAKYRRLVAEGITPAQALITSFRHYRSVVRQPSFSFDEAFFVVSSLDGIWAAPARTLELGVCRRCGRLHLLAQGDAPAAAGCPFCRPHRTERIPARAQARPDHVAPSPVTSAEAATVPAALEAQIRLLRTVRMFEQLGAHPRVVATLAGAPAAADRKSSPRHRKGPTHVGRAVNLIRWGVAVKTVQRAQFSLVATAYTRLLAAEFEPADAVRAAFIHVSAMFPTVEPLSFDRCFEVISMFDARWGAAEPSFDLLSCPKCHARFLASRTDRERPHCPFCALLRTPGKYL
;
A
#
# COMPACT_ATOMS: atom_id res chain seq x y z
N MET A 1 -11.98 18.99 -31.68
CA MET A 1 -11.87 18.82 -30.20
C MET A 1 -10.97 17.64 -29.80
N ALA A 2 -11.04 16.46 -30.44
CA ALA A 2 -10.22 15.28 -30.09
C ALA A 2 -8.68 15.48 -30.08
N PHE A 3 -8.14 16.33 -30.95
CA PHE A 3 -6.69 16.63 -30.98
C PHE A 3 -6.22 17.43 -29.75
N ALA A 4 -7.05 18.35 -29.24
CA ALA A 4 -6.73 19.12 -28.04
C ALA A 4 -6.73 18.20 -26.81
N ASP A 5 -7.73 17.32 -26.69
CA ASP A 5 -7.80 16.35 -25.59
C ASP A 5 -6.63 15.35 -25.61
N THR A 6 -6.23 14.89 -26.80
CA THR A 6 -5.07 14.00 -26.95
C THR A 6 -3.77 14.69 -26.57
N ARG A 7 -3.61 15.96 -26.94
CA ARG A 7 -2.43 16.77 -26.60
C ARG A 7 -2.38 17.08 -25.10
N ILE A 8 -3.52 17.38 -24.48
CA ILE A 8 -3.63 17.56 -23.01
C ILE A 8 -3.21 16.28 -22.29
N ARG A 9 -3.76 15.12 -22.68
CA ARG A 9 -3.39 13.82 -22.09
C ARG A 9 -1.90 13.51 -22.24
N SER A 10 -1.31 13.85 -23.39
CA SER A 10 0.12 13.65 -23.65
C SER A 10 0.98 14.53 -22.73
N LEU A 11 0.58 15.78 -22.50
CA LEU A 11 1.25 16.70 -21.57
C LEU A 11 1.11 16.26 -20.12
N GLU A 12 -0.07 15.80 -19.71
CA GLU A 12 -0.30 15.24 -18.38
C GLU A 12 0.59 14.01 -18.15
N THR A 13 0.59 13.07 -19.09
CA THR A 13 1.44 11.87 -19.06
C THR A 13 2.93 12.26 -18.98
N ALA A 14 3.36 13.28 -19.73
CA ALA A 14 4.73 13.77 -19.68
C ALA A 14 5.11 14.31 -18.28
N ARG A 15 4.22 15.10 -17.66
CA ARG A 15 4.41 15.60 -16.29
C ARG A 15 4.45 14.46 -15.26
N GLU A 16 3.60 13.45 -15.43
CA GLU A 16 3.63 12.27 -14.56
C GLU A 16 4.96 11.53 -14.65
N CYS A 17 5.49 11.36 -15.85
CA CYS A 17 6.77 10.71 -16.09
C CYS A 17 7.93 11.51 -15.49
N VAL A 18 7.94 12.84 -15.61
CA VAL A 18 8.97 13.70 -14.99
C VAL A 18 9.01 13.54 -13.48
N ARG A 19 7.86 13.52 -12.80
CA ARG A 19 7.79 13.27 -11.34
C ARG A 19 8.29 11.89 -10.93
N LEU A 20 8.23 10.92 -11.84
CA LEU A 20 8.79 9.59 -11.64
C LEU A 20 10.28 9.50 -11.95
N GLY A 21 10.91 10.60 -12.36
CA GLY A 21 12.33 10.66 -12.69
C GLY A 21 12.64 10.14 -14.09
N ALA A 22 11.67 10.17 -15.02
CA ALA A 22 11.89 9.71 -16.39
C ALA A 22 12.83 10.62 -17.17
N ARG A 23 13.66 10.03 -18.04
CA ARG A 23 14.47 10.77 -19.01
C ARG A 23 13.62 11.25 -20.19
N GLN A 24 14.11 12.30 -20.85
CA GLN A 24 13.49 12.91 -22.04
C GLN A 24 13.11 11.88 -23.11
N ARG A 25 14.02 10.94 -23.40
CA ARG A 25 13.81 9.93 -24.43
C ARG A 25 12.68 8.97 -24.08
N THR A 26 12.57 8.57 -22.81
CA THR A 26 11.49 7.73 -22.28
C THR A 26 10.15 8.46 -22.37
N ILE A 27 10.12 9.74 -21.99
CA ILE A 27 8.92 10.57 -22.09
C ILE A 27 8.48 10.71 -23.56
N ALA A 28 9.43 10.94 -24.48
CA ALA A 28 9.14 11.04 -25.91
C ALA A 28 8.51 9.75 -26.45
N TRP A 29 9.02 8.58 -26.07
CA TRP A 29 8.41 7.29 -26.44
C TRP A 29 6.99 7.11 -25.92
N LEU A 30 6.72 7.54 -24.69
CA LEU A 30 5.41 7.37 -24.06
C LEU A 30 4.35 8.35 -24.55
N THR A 31 4.76 9.55 -24.98
CA THR A 31 3.85 10.66 -25.26
C THR A 31 3.85 11.11 -26.72
N GLY A 32 4.84 10.69 -27.52
CA GLY A 32 5.05 11.16 -28.88
C GLY A 32 5.50 12.62 -28.99
N LEU A 33 5.76 13.30 -27.86
CA LEU A 33 6.19 14.70 -27.86
C LEU A 33 7.67 14.81 -28.28
N PRO A 34 8.05 15.90 -28.99
CA PRO A 34 9.46 16.15 -29.33
C PRO A 34 10.33 16.29 -28.07
N THR A 35 11.54 15.73 -28.09
CA THR A 35 12.49 15.79 -26.97
C THR A 35 12.88 17.22 -26.59
N SER A 36 13.05 18.10 -27.57
CA SER A 36 13.29 19.54 -27.37
C SER A 36 12.15 20.20 -26.61
N PHE A 37 10.91 19.92 -27.01
CA PHE A 37 9.72 20.43 -26.34
C PHE A 37 9.66 19.96 -24.88
N ILE A 38 9.92 18.67 -24.63
CA ILE A 38 9.94 18.10 -23.28
C ILE A 38 11.00 18.79 -22.40
N PHE A 39 12.22 18.97 -22.92
CA PHE A 39 13.30 19.60 -22.18
C PHE A 39 12.97 21.03 -21.74
N HIS A 40 12.40 21.83 -22.64
CA HIS A 40 12.15 23.25 -22.38
C HIS A 40 10.86 23.52 -21.59
N ASN A 41 9.86 22.63 -21.66
CA ASN A 41 8.50 22.96 -21.17
C ASN A 41 7.95 22.03 -20.07
N ILE A 42 8.54 20.85 -19.86
CA ILE A 42 7.96 19.84 -18.95
C ILE A 42 8.76 19.66 -17.66
N TYR A 43 10.08 19.82 -17.71
CA TYR A 43 10.91 19.82 -16.50
C TYR A 43 10.76 21.15 -15.75
N ASP A 44 10.86 21.10 -14.42
CA ASP A 44 10.77 22.25 -13.53
C ASP A 44 11.98 22.29 -12.58
N ALA A 45 12.09 23.35 -11.76
CA ALA A 45 13.20 23.51 -10.83
C ALA A 45 13.27 22.38 -9.78
N ALA A 46 12.15 21.70 -9.50
CA ALA A 46 12.09 20.59 -8.54
C ALA A 46 12.42 19.23 -9.19
N HIS A 47 12.23 19.09 -10.49
CA HIS A 47 12.44 17.86 -11.25
C HIS A 47 13.34 18.17 -12.44
N LEU A 48 14.65 18.07 -12.22
CA LEU A 48 15.63 18.22 -13.28
C LEU A 48 15.78 16.93 -14.11
N PRO A 49 16.14 17.02 -15.40
CA PRO A 49 16.40 15.85 -16.22
C PRO A 49 17.56 15.03 -15.64
N PRO A 50 17.39 13.69 -15.49
CA PRO A 50 18.45 12.82 -15.01
C PRO A 50 19.71 12.91 -15.89
N ARG A 51 20.87 13.10 -15.26
CA ARG A 51 22.18 13.21 -15.94
C ARG A 51 22.87 11.84 -16.06
N GLY A 52 23.73 11.68 -17.07
CA GLY A 52 24.58 10.49 -17.27
C GLY A 52 24.06 9.50 -18.31
N ARG A 53 24.80 8.41 -18.53
CA ARG A 53 24.42 7.36 -19.51
C ARG A 53 23.13 6.66 -19.06
N PRO A 54 22.19 6.34 -19.97
CA PRO A 54 21.00 5.58 -19.61
C PRO A 54 21.32 4.10 -19.29
N PRO A 55 20.63 3.49 -18.32
CA PRO A 55 20.76 2.07 -18.02
C PRO A 55 19.93 1.26 -19.03
N TYR A 56 20.40 1.13 -20.28
CA TYR A 56 19.75 0.32 -21.30
C TYR A 56 20.49 -1.02 -21.47
N CYS A 57 20.26 -2.00 -20.59
CA CYS A 57 20.62 -3.38 -20.90
C CYS A 57 19.86 -4.40 -20.06
N GLU A 58 19.49 -5.51 -20.69
CA GLU A 58 18.94 -6.71 -20.03
C GLU A 58 19.90 -7.27 -18.99
N ASP A 59 21.21 -7.08 -19.20
CA ASP A 59 22.28 -7.39 -18.26
C ASP A 59 22.04 -6.84 -16.85
N PHE A 60 21.36 -5.70 -16.71
CA PHE A 60 20.97 -5.18 -15.40
C PHE A 60 20.17 -6.21 -14.60
N LEU A 61 19.20 -6.88 -15.21
CA LEU A 61 18.33 -7.83 -14.51
C LEU A 61 19.12 -9.05 -14.04
N PHE A 62 19.94 -9.62 -14.92
CA PHE A 62 20.68 -10.86 -14.64
C PHE A 62 21.88 -10.65 -13.71
N ARG A 63 22.51 -9.47 -13.75
CA ARG A 63 23.62 -9.11 -12.84
C ARG A 63 23.15 -8.53 -11.51
N SER A 64 21.86 -8.20 -11.39
CA SER A 64 21.29 -7.66 -10.15
C SER A 64 21.08 -8.71 -9.07
N SER A 65 21.01 -8.25 -7.82
CA SER A 65 20.71 -9.13 -6.69
C SER A 65 19.32 -9.76 -6.81
N LEU A 66 19.11 -10.92 -6.16
CA LEU A 66 17.81 -11.61 -6.13
C LEU A 66 16.69 -10.71 -5.59
N ARG A 67 17.00 -9.78 -4.69
CA ARG A 67 16.05 -8.80 -4.18
C ARG A 67 15.56 -7.87 -5.28
N VAL A 68 16.47 -7.32 -6.08
CA VAL A 68 16.13 -6.44 -7.21
C VAL A 68 15.32 -7.21 -8.25
N GLN A 69 15.73 -8.44 -8.57
CA GLN A 69 14.98 -9.30 -9.49
C GLN A 69 13.55 -9.58 -8.98
N ALA A 70 13.37 -9.78 -7.67
CA ALA A 70 12.06 -9.95 -7.06
C ALA A 70 11.22 -8.66 -7.11
N GLU A 71 11.82 -7.49 -6.87
CA GLU A 71 11.17 -6.18 -6.97
C GLU A 71 10.71 -5.90 -8.41
N VAL A 72 11.56 -6.15 -9.41
CA VAL A 72 11.20 -6.01 -10.83
C VAL A 72 10.11 -7.04 -11.20
N GLY A 73 10.21 -8.28 -10.73
CA GLY A 73 9.16 -9.30 -10.93
C GLY A 73 7.80 -8.89 -10.36
N MET A 74 7.77 -8.28 -9.17
CA MET A 74 6.56 -7.74 -8.56
C MET A 74 5.96 -6.61 -9.40
N PHE A 75 6.79 -5.67 -9.85
CA PHE A 75 6.39 -4.59 -10.75
C PHE A 75 5.81 -5.14 -12.06
N ALA A 76 6.52 -6.06 -12.72
CA ALA A 76 6.12 -6.64 -13.99
C ALA A 76 4.82 -7.44 -13.88
N ALA A 77 4.62 -8.17 -12.76
CA ALA A 77 3.36 -8.86 -12.48
C ALA A 77 2.18 -7.89 -12.37
N LYS A 78 2.37 -6.76 -11.67
CA LYS A 78 1.33 -5.71 -11.57
C LYS A 78 1.05 -5.08 -12.93
N TYR A 79 2.10 -4.78 -13.70
CA TYR A 79 1.98 -4.27 -15.07
C TYR A 79 1.13 -5.20 -15.95
N ARG A 80 1.47 -6.49 -15.99
CA ARG A 80 0.73 -7.49 -16.78
C ARG A 80 -0.74 -7.58 -16.39
N ARG A 81 -1.04 -7.52 -15.09
CA ARG A 81 -2.42 -7.52 -14.61
C ARG A 81 -3.21 -6.29 -15.13
N LEU A 82 -2.61 -5.10 -15.06
CA LEU A 82 -3.27 -3.87 -15.54
C LEU A 82 -3.53 -3.92 -17.06
N VAL A 83 -2.57 -4.45 -17.83
CA VAL A 83 -2.75 -4.64 -19.28
C VAL A 83 -3.86 -5.67 -19.58
N ALA A 84 -3.93 -6.77 -18.81
CA ALA A 84 -5.01 -7.75 -18.93
C ALA A 84 -6.39 -7.18 -18.56
N GLU A 85 -6.43 -6.17 -17.68
CA GLU A 85 -7.64 -5.40 -17.35
C GLU A 85 -7.99 -4.33 -18.42
N GLY A 86 -7.25 -4.27 -19.54
CA GLY A 86 -7.52 -3.38 -20.67
C GLY A 86 -6.90 -1.98 -20.55
N ILE A 87 -6.04 -1.75 -19.56
CA ILE A 87 -5.34 -0.46 -19.40
C ILE A 87 -4.21 -0.35 -20.43
N THR A 88 -4.06 0.84 -21.03
CA THR A 88 -3.03 1.08 -22.06
C THR A 88 -1.62 0.86 -21.50
N PRO A 89 -0.65 0.38 -22.31
CA PRO A 89 0.71 0.10 -21.84
C PRO A 89 1.38 1.27 -21.11
N ALA A 90 1.23 2.51 -21.61
CA ALA A 90 1.81 3.70 -20.98
C ALA A 90 1.22 3.96 -19.59
N GLN A 91 -0.11 3.89 -19.46
CA GLN A 91 -0.78 4.11 -18.18
C GLN A 91 -0.53 2.96 -17.20
N ALA A 92 -0.46 1.72 -17.71
CA ALA A 92 -0.12 0.54 -16.93
C ALA A 92 1.29 0.63 -16.37
N LEU A 93 2.28 1.09 -17.16
CA LEU A 93 3.66 1.33 -16.71
C LEU A 93 3.69 2.37 -15.58
N ILE A 94 3.09 3.55 -15.80
CA ILE A 94 3.08 4.63 -14.80
C ILE A 94 2.40 4.17 -13.50
N THR A 95 1.26 3.49 -13.60
CA THR A 95 0.48 3.03 -12.46
C THR A 95 1.19 1.93 -11.68
N SER A 96 1.75 0.93 -12.38
CA SER A 96 2.50 -0.16 -11.75
C SER A 96 3.80 0.34 -11.09
N PHE A 97 4.49 1.31 -11.70
CA PHE A 97 5.70 1.87 -11.10
C PHE A 97 5.40 2.73 -9.87
N ARG A 98 4.32 3.52 -9.89
CA ARG A 98 3.81 4.24 -8.70
C ARG A 98 3.49 3.26 -7.57
N HIS A 99 2.83 2.15 -7.90
CA HIS A 99 2.53 1.11 -6.92
C HIS A 99 3.83 0.51 -6.35
N TYR A 100 4.79 0.15 -7.19
CA TYR A 100 6.09 -0.33 -6.75
C TYR A 100 6.79 0.67 -5.81
N ARG A 101 6.86 1.96 -6.16
CA ARG A 101 7.45 3.01 -5.29
C ARG A 101 6.70 3.19 -3.96
N SER A 102 5.40 2.89 -3.91
CA SER A 102 4.63 2.91 -2.67
C SER A 102 4.85 1.70 -1.77
N VAL A 103 5.24 0.56 -2.35
CA VAL A 103 5.43 -0.71 -1.63
C VAL A 103 6.89 -0.89 -1.18
N VAL A 104 7.85 -0.39 -1.96
CA VAL A 104 9.28 -0.56 -1.70
C VAL A 104 9.86 0.71 -1.07
N ARG A 105 10.29 0.61 0.21
CA ARG A 105 10.83 1.73 1.01
C ARG A 105 12.03 2.42 0.36
N GLN A 106 12.88 1.66 -0.32
CA GLN A 106 14.02 2.15 -1.09
C GLN A 106 13.98 1.50 -2.48
N PRO A 107 13.40 2.19 -3.48
CA PRO A 107 13.29 1.65 -4.83
C PRO A 107 14.68 1.33 -5.38
N SER A 108 14.92 0.05 -5.71
CA SER A 108 16.22 -0.42 -6.18
C SER A 108 16.45 -0.24 -7.68
N PHE A 109 15.40 0.08 -8.43
CA PHE A 109 15.46 0.41 -9.86
C PHE A 109 14.57 1.61 -10.21
N SER A 110 14.98 2.32 -11.25
CA SER A 110 14.48 3.58 -11.78
C SER A 110 13.30 3.40 -12.75
N PHE A 111 12.62 4.51 -13.08
CA PHE A 111 11.52 4.49 -14.03
C PHE A 111 11.98 4.13 -15.45
N ASP A 112 13.18 4.54 -15.85
CA ASP A 112 13.74 4.20 -17.16
C ASP A 112 14.07 2.69 -17.26
N GLU A 113 14.54 2.07 -16.18
CA GLU A 113 14.72 0.61 -16.11
C GLU A 113 13.38 -0.11 -16.18
N ALA A 114 12.34 0.41 -15.49
CA ALA A 114 10.98 -0.11 -15.58
C ALA A 114 10.41 -0.04 -17.01
N PHE A 115 10.63 1.10 -17.68
CA PHE A 115 10.27 1.29 -19.08
C PHE A 115 10.96 0.27 -19.98
N PHE A 116 12.27 0.06 -19.79
CA PHE A 116 13.02 -0.91 -20.59
C PHE A 116 12.54 -2.35 -20.37
N VAL A 117 12.23 -2.73 -19.13
CA VAL A 117 11.63 -4.04 -18.80
C VAL A 117 10.31 -4.23 -19.53
N VAL A 118 9.43 -3.23 -19.51
CA VAL A 118 8.13 -3.29 -20.20
C VAL A 118 8.30 -3.34 -21.71
N SER A 119 9.18 -2.52 -22.27
CA SER A 119 9.52 -2.57 -23.69
C SER A 119 9.93 -3.97 -24.11
N SER A 120 10.82 -4.60 -23.35
CA SER A 120 11.35 -5.94 -23.62
C SER A 120 10.36 -7.07 -23.34
N LEU A 121 9.36 -6.83 -22.48
CA LEU A 121 8.26 -7.76 -22.21
C LEU A 121 7.24 -7.81 -23.35
N ASP A 122 6.91 -6.66 -23.94
CA ASP A 122 5.84 -6.55 -24.93
C ASP A 122 6.31 -6.41 -26.37
N GLY A 123 7.58 -6.06 -26.59
CA GLY A 123 8.11 -5.72 -27.91
C GLY A 123 7.58 -4.36 -28.37
N ILE A 124 7.61 -3.37 -27.48
CA ILE A 124 7.07 -2.03 -27.73
C ILE A 124 8.07 -0.92 -27.39
N TRP A 125 7.85 0.26 -27.98
CA TRP A 125 8.68 1.47 -27.80
C TRP A 125 10.15 1.24 -28.16
N ALA A 126 11.01 1.06 -27.16
CA ALA A 126 12.45 0.98 -27.32
C ALA A 126 12.98 -0.44 -27.60
N ALA A 127 12.14 -1.48 -27.49
CA ALA A 127 12.51 -2.84 -27.85
C ALA A 127 11.65 -3.32 -29.03
N PRO A 128 12.28 -3.73 -30.16
CA PRO A 128 11.55 -4.13 -31.36
C PRO A 128 10.93 -5.53 -31.27
N ALA A 129 11.37 -6.34 -30.31
CA ALA A 129 10.91 -7.70 -30.08
C ALA A 129 10.81 -7.98 -28.58
N ARG A 130 10.07 -9.04 -28.24
CA ARG A 130 10.06 -9.56 -26.88
C ARG A 130 11.36 -10.33 -26.65
N THR A 131 11.98 -10.05 -25.51
CA THR A 131 13.21 -10.71 -25.04
C THR A 131 13.08 -11.13 -23.59
N LEU A 132 12.03 -10.67 -22.89
CA LEU A 132 11.68 -11.07 -21.53
C LEU A 132 10.28 -11.68 -21.49
N GLU A 133 10.07 -12.59 -20.57
CA GLU A 133 8.76 -13.17 -20.26
C GLU A 133 8.53 -13.29 -18.75
N LEU A 134 7.27 -13.44 -18.35
CA LEU A 134 6.91 -13.74 -16.96
C LEU A 134 6.59 -15.23 -16.79
N GLY A 135 7.44 -15.92 -16.03
CA GLY A 135 7.22 -17.31 -15.65
C GLY A 135 6.57 -17.44 -14.28
N VAL A 136 5.67 -18.41 -14.13
CA VAL A 136 5.13 -18.82 -12.82
C VAL A 136 6.10 -19.78 -12.15
N CYS A 137 6.52 -19.47 -10.92
CA CYS A 137 7.32 -20.41 -10.14
C CYS A 137 6.46 -21.60 -9.69
N ARG A 138 6.87 -22.83 -10.05
CA ARG A 138 6.18 -24.07 -9.62
C ARG A 138 6.20 -24.32 -8.11
N ARG A 139 7.10 -23.67 -7.37
CA ARG A 139 7.23 -23.84 -5.90
C ARG A 139 6.37 -22.86 -5.10
N CYS A 140 6.40 -21.57 -5.44
CA CYS A 140 5.70 -20.53 -4.66
C CYS A 140 4.53 -19.87 -5.41
N GLY A 141 4.29 -20.24 -6.68
CA GLY A 141 3.23 -19.67 -7.52
C GLY A 141 3.45 -18.22 -7.95
N ARG A 142 4.55 -17.57 -7.54
CA ARG A 142 4.81 -16.16 -7.89
C ARG A 142 5.33 -16.01 -9.31
N LEU A 143 4.95 -14.91 -9.95
CA LEU A 143 5.48 -14.48 -11.24
C LEU A 143 6.87 -13.86 -11.07
N HIS A 144 7.79 -14.22 -11.95
CA HIS A 144 9.14 -13.65 -12.02
C HIS A 144 9.61 -13.54 -13.47
N LEU A 145 10.55 -12.64 -13.72
CA LEU A 145 11.10 -12.41 -15.05
C LEU A 145 12.06 -13.53 -15.46
N LEU A 146 11.97 -13.91 -16.73
CA LEU A 146 12.83 -14.86 -17.42
C LEU A 146 13.29 -14.23 -18.74
N ALA A 147 14.47 -14.63 -19.23
CA ALA A 147 14.80 -14.40 -20.63
C ALA A 147 13.84 -15.21 -21.50
N GLN A 148 13.46 -14.67 -22.65
CA GLN A 148 12.59 -15.39 -23.58
C GLN A 148 13.30 -16.67 -24.07
N GLY A 149 12.65 -17.82 -23.87
CA GLY A 149 13.20 -19.13 -24.22
C GLY A 149 13.95 -19.84 -23.08
N ASP A 150 14.16 -19.20 -21.92
CA ASP A 150 14.76 -19.85 -20.76
C ASP A 150 13.75 -20.77 -20.04
N ALA A 151 14.19 -21.99 -19.71
CA ALA A 151 13.40 -22.86 -18.87
C ALA A 151 13.28 -22.29 -17.44
N PRO A 152 12.08 -22.31 -16.79
CA PRO A 152 11.88 -21.81 -15.42
C PRO A 152 12.80 -22.42 -14.36
N ALA A 153 13.39 -23.58 -14.66
CA ALA A 153 14.33 -24.29 -13.80
C ALA A 153 15.75 -23.68 -13.82
N ALA A 154 16.20 -23.12 -14.96
CA ALA A 154 17.56 -22.60 -15.12
C ALA A 154 17.74 -21.24 -14.41
N ALA A 155 16.80 -20.32 -14.59
CA ALA A 155 16.84 -18.98 -14.00
C ALA A 155 16.64 -19.01 -12.46
N GLY A 156 15.79 -19.92 -11.97
CA GLY A 156 15.49 -20.12 -10.56
C GLY A 156 14.78 -18.93 -9.89
N CYS A 157 13.64 -19.19 -9.25
CA CYS A 157 12.78 -18.14 -8.70
C CYS A 157 13.49 -17.22 -7.67
N PRO A 158 13.56 -15.90 -7.92
CA PRO A 158 14.16 -14.92 -7.00
C PRO A 158 13.51 -14.89 -5.61
N PHE A 159 12.24 -15.31 -5.52
CA PHE A 159 11.53 -15.41 -4.24
C PHE A 159 11.87 -16.69 -3.46
N CYS A 160 12.28 -17.77 -4.13
CA CYS A 160 12.57 -19.05 -3.49
C CYS A 160 14.05 -19.31 -3.24
N ARG A 161 14.94 -18.71 -4.04
CA ARG A 161 16.40 -18.84 -3.89
C ARG A 161 16.96 -18.34 -2.54
N PRO A 162 16.46 -17.26 -1.90
CA PRO A 162 16.97 -16.82 -0.61
C PRO A 162 16.89 -17.90 0.49
N HIS A 163 15.86 -18.77 0.43
CA HIS A 163 15.64 -19.86 1.39
C HIS A 163 16.53 -21.10 1.15
N ARG A 164 17.32 -21.15 0.07
CA ARG A 164 18.32 -22.23 -0.16
C ARG A 164 19.65 -21.93 0.54
N THR A 165 19.91 -20.66 0.85
CA THR A 165 21.17 -20.17 1.43
C THR A 165 21.14 -19.99 2.95
N GLU A 166 20.07 -20.41 3.65
CA GLU A 166 19.99 -20.43 5.13
C GLU A 166 20.85 -21.53 5.78
N ARG A 167 22.06 -21.78 5.25
CA ARG A 167 23.22 -22.23 6.02
C ARG A 167 24.17 -21.03 6.09
N ILE A 168 24.06 -20.27 7.18
CA ILE A 168 24.77 -18.99 7.51
C ILE A 168 26.22 -19.36 7.97
N PRO A 169 27.32 -18.52 7.88
CA PRO A 169 27.32 -17.07 8.07
C PRO A 169 28.28 -16.15 7.26
N ALA A 170 27.92 -14.85 7.31
CA ALA A 170 28.74 -13.62 7.38
C ALA A 170 29.83 -13.31 6.32
N ARG A 171 29.53 -12.37 5.41
CA ARG A 171 30.28 -11.12 5.09
C ARG A 171 29.89 -10.61 3.70
N ALA A 172 29.39 -9.37 3.64
CA ALA A 172 29.62 -8.41 2.55
C ALA A 172 28.90 -7.10 2.91
N GLN A 173 29.58 -6.23 3.64
CA GLN A 173 30.01 -4.90 3.19
C GLN A 173 28.88 -3.86 3.12
N ALA A 174 28.76 -3.13 4.23
CA ALA A 174 28.19 -1.79 4.28
C ALA A 174 28.98 -0.86 3.34
N ARG A 175 28.26 -0.03 2.58
CA ARG A 175 28.81 1.12 1.85
C ARG A 175 28.23 2.38 2.51
N PRO A 176 29.00 3.48 2.62
CA PRO A 176 28.77 4.49 3.64
C PRO A 176 27.65 5.45 3.28
N ASP A 177 27.06 5.96 4.35
CA ASP A 177 25.98 6.93 4.41
C ASP A 177 26.30 8.20 3.62
N HIS A 178 25.37 8.61 2.76
CA HIS A 178 25.32 9.99 2.30
C HIS A 178 24.51 10.82 3.30
N VAL A 179 25.24 11.74 3.92
CA VAL A 179 24.83 12.77 4.88
C VAL A 179 23.52 13.44 4.47
N ALA A 180 22.52 13.37 5.36
CA ALA A 180 21.36 14.23 5.33
C ALA A 180 21.70 15.60 5.93
N PRO A 181 21.27 16.73 5.33
CA PRO A 181 21.09 17.97 6.05
C PRO A 181 19.63 18.10 6.50
N SER A 182 19.43 18.40 7.79
CA SER A 182 18.21 19.00 8.36
C SER A 182 18.52 20.45 8.76
N PRO A 183 17.54 21.19 9.30
CA PRO A 183 16.40 21.79 8.64
C PRO A 183 16.58 23.31 8.54
N VAL A 184 15.98 23.96 7.54
CA VAL A 184 15.80 25.43 7.57
C VAL A 184 14.31 25.71 7.69
N THR A 185 13.92 26.19 8.86
CA THR A 185 12.65 26.84 9.13
C THR A 185 12.59 28.14 8.33
N SER A 186 11.57 28.30 7.51
CA SER A 186 11.03 29.61 7.16
C SER A 186 9.56 29.43 6.80
N ALA A 187 8.73 30.09 7.60
CA ALA A 187 7.29 30.12 7.49
C ALA A 187 6.84 30.90 6.24
N GLU A 188 5.61 30.58 5.82
CA GLU A 188 4.69 31.42 5.06
C GLU A 188 5.02 31.74 3.58
N ALA A 189 4.46 30.89 2.70
CA ALA A 189 3.76 31.33 1.49
C ALA A 189 2.84 30.19 1.00
N ALA A 190 1.70 30.00 1.67
CA ALA A 190 0.65 29.11 1.21
C ALA A 190 -0.27 29.86 0.25
N THR A 191 -0.25 29.53 -1.04
CA THR A 191 -1.25 30.04 -1.99
C THR A 191 -1.49 29.02 -3.10
N VAL A 192 -2.53 28.20 -2.92
CA VAL A 192 -3.28 27.37 -3.90
C VAL A 192 -2.82 25.90 -4.14
N PRO A 193 -1.56 25.53 -4.47
CA PRO A 193 -1.19 24.12 -4.72
C PRO A 193 -1.28 23.21 -3.49
N ALA A 194 -0.84 23.67 -2.31
CA ALA A 194 -0.84 22.86 -1.09
C ALA A 194 -2.27 22.59 -0.56
N ALA A 195 -3.17 23.56 -0.71
CA ALA A 195 -4.58 23.40 -0.37
C ALA A 195 -5.28 22.41 -1.31
N LEU A 196 -4.96 22.48 -2.62
CA LEU A 196 -5.47 21.51 -3.59
C LEU A 196 -4.91 20.10 -3.35
N GLU A 197 -3.64 19.96 -3.00
CA GLU A 197 -3.04 18.66 -2.64
C GLU A 197 -3.62 18.09 -1.35
N ALA A 198 -3.86 18.93 -0.34
CA ALA A 198 -4.55 18.54 0.88
C ALA A 198 -5.99 18.10 0.58
N GLN A 199 -6.67 18.81 -0.34
CA GLN A 199 -8.03 18.46 -0.76
C GLN A 199 -8.08 17.20 -1.62
N ILE A 200 -7.09 16.96 -2.49
CA ILE A 200 -6.95 15.70 -3.23
C ILE A 200 -6.67 14.54 -2.27
N ARG A 201 -5.78 14.75 -1.28
CA ARG A 201 -5.53 13.76 -0.22
C ARG A 201 -6.81 13.47 0.56
N LEU A 202 -7.54 14.52 0.97
CA LEU A 202 -8.82 14.41 1.66
C LEU A 202 -9.83 13.62 0.83
N LEU A 203 -10.05 13.99 -0.45
CA LEU A 203 -10.98 13.30 -1.35
C LEU A 203 -10.58 11.86 -1.61
N ARG A 204 -9.29 11.56 -1.72
CA ARG A 204 -8.79 10.18 -1.84
C ARG A 204 -9.07 9.41 -0.56
N THR A 205 -8.80 9.99 0.61
CA THR A 205 -9.06 9.37 1.91
C THR A 205 -10.56 9.10 2.10
N VAL A 206 -11.40 10.07 1.76
CA VAL A 206 -12.87 9.95 1.80
C VAL A 206 -13.34 8.80 0.91
N ARG A 207 -13.00 8.83 -0.38
CA ARG A 207 -13.39 7.81 -1.36
C ARG A 207 -12.89 6.41 -0.98
N MET A 208 -11.70 6.35 -0.41
CA MET A 208 -11.05 5.12 0.01
C MET A 208 -11.76 4.46 1.20
N PHE A 209 -12.28 5.24 2.16
CA PHE A 209 -13.10 4.70 3.25
C PHE A 209 -14.54 4.42 2.81
N GLU A 210 -15.12 5.21 1.90
CA GLU A 210 -16.43 4.92 1.29
C GLU A 210 -16.44 3.56 0.57
N GLN A 211 -15.36 3.21 -0.14
CA GLN A 211 -15.20 1.90 -0.79
C GLN A 211 -15.19 0.72 0.20
N LEU A 212 -14.87 0.97 1.47
CA LEU A 212 -14.92 -0.04 2.54
C LEU A 212 -16.31 -0.08 3.23
N GLY A 213 -17.27 0.67 2.72
CA GLY A 213 -18.61 0.80 3.30
C GLY A 213 -18.62 1.62 4.59
N ALA A 214 -17.63 2.49 4.81
CA ALA A 214 -17.56 3.31 6.01
C ALA A 214 -18.68 4.36 6.05
N HIS A 215 -19.32 4.51 7.22
CA HIS A 215 -20.34 5.51 7.45
C HIS A 215 -19.76 6.94 7.33
N PRO A 216 -20.50 7.93 6.80
CA PRO A 216 -20.00 9.29 6.59
C PRO A 216 -19.36 9.95 7.82
N ARG A 217 -19.86 9.64 9.02
CA ARG A 217 -19.27 10.11 10.30
C ARG A 217 -17.89 9.53 10.57
N VAL A 218 -17.66 8.25 10.27
CA VAL A 218 -16.36 7.58 10.41
C VAL A 218 -15.39 8.13 9.38
N VAL A 219 -15.86 8.30 8.14
CA VAL A 219 -15.08 8.92 7.06
C VAL A 219 -14.63 10.33 7.42
N ALA A 220 -15.53 11.19 7.93
CA ALA A 220 -15.19 12.54 8.36
C ALA A 220 -14.16 12.55 9.51
N THR A 221 -14.29 11.61 10.44
CA THR A 221 -13.37 11.47 11.59
C THR A 221 -11.98 11.03 11.15
N LEU A 222 -11.88 10.08 10.22
CA LEU A 222 -10.61 9.56 9.69
C LEU A 222 -9.94 10.50 8.69
N ALA A 223 -10.73 11.28 7.95
CA ALA A 223 -10.23 12.23 6.96
C ALA A 223 -9.75 13.56 7.58
N GLY A 224 -9.96 13.77 8.89
CA GLY A 224 -9.55 14.99 9.59
C GLY A 224 -10.33 16.23 9.14
N ALA A 225 -11.47 16.07 8.48
CA ALA A 225 -12.32 17.18 8.08
C ALA A 225 -12.96 17.81 9.33
N PRO A 226 -13.00 19.16 9.46
CA PRO A 226 -13.87 19.78 10.44
C PRO A 226 -15.27 19.30 10.09
N ALA A 227 -15.92 18.60 11.03
CA ALA A 227 -17.24 18.04 10.85
C ALA A 227 -18.12 19.09 10.19
N ALA A 228 -18.43 18.89 8.90
CA ALA A 228 -19.29 19.78 8.15
C ALA A 228 -20.52 20.02 9.02
N ALA A 229 -20.83 21.29 9.24
CA ALA A 229 -21.83 21.74 10.18
C ALA A 229 -23.15 20.97 9.97
N ASP A 230 -23.31 19.91 10.75
CA ASP A 230 -24.57 19.19 10.86
C ASP A 230 -25.48 20.11 11.65
N ARG A 231 -26.24 20.93 10.90
CA ARG A 231 -27.10 22.01 11.38
C ARG A 231 -28.26 21.54 12.29
N LYS A 232 -28.24 20.30 12.80
CA LYS A 232 -29.29 19.75 13.67
C LYS A 232 -28.82 18.83 14.81
N SER A 233 -27.53 18.77 15.14
CA SER A 233 -27.07 17.93 16.26
C SER A 233 -26.68 18.77 17.48
N SER A 234 -27.50 18.67 18.53
CA SER A 234 -27.34 19.40 19.80
C SER A 234 -25.94 19.20 20.41
N PRO A 235 -25.29 20.25 20.98
CA PRO A 235 -23.88 20.20 21.42
C PRO A 235 -23.59 19.23 22.58
N ARG A 236 -24.64 18.71 23.23
CA ARG A 236 -24.51 17.84 24.41
C ARG A 236 -24.05 16.41 24.09
N HIS A 237 -23.98 15.99 22.83
CA HIS A 237 -23.60 14.62 22.44
C HIS A 237 -22.15 14.43 21.95
N ARG A 238 -21.29 15.46 22.02
CA ARG A 238 -19.92 15.44 21.46
C ARG A 238 -18.82 14.86 22.36
N LYS A 239 -19.14 14.16 23.45
CA LYS A 239 -18.14 13.47 24.29
C LYS A 239 -18.27 11.96 24.09
N GLY A 240 -17.36 11.37 23.32
CA GLY A 240 -17.27 9.92 23.11
C GLY A 240 -16.78 9.55 21.70
N PRO A 241 -16.32 8.30 21.50
CA PRO A 241 -15.89 7.81 20.20
C PRO A 241 -17.02 7.90 19.16
N THR A 242 -16.67 8.06 17.89
CA THR A 242 -17.66 8.15 16.79
C THR A 242 -18.40 6.83 16.66
N HIS A 243 -19.62 6.78 17.21
CA HIS A 243 -20.49 5.60 17.14
C HIS A 243 -21.34 5.58 15.87
N VAL A 244 -21.40 4.41 15.24
CA VAL A 244 -22.27 4.07 14.10
C VAL A 244 -23.16 2.92 14.53
N GLY A 245 -24.37 3.24 15.00
CA GLY A 245 -25.37 2.26 15.43
C GLY A 245 -25.28 1.88 16.91
N ARG A 246 -25.50 0.60 17.23
CA ARG A 246 -25.59 0.10 18.62
C ARG A 246 -24.20 0.06 19.27
N ALA A 247 -24.06 0.68 20.44
CA ALA A 247 -22.80 0.75 21.19
C ALA A 247 -22.14 -0.63 21.42
N VAL A 248 -20.81 -0.65 21.45
CA VAL A 248 -20.01 -1.84 21.81
C VAL A 248 -20.32 -2.23 23.26
N ASN A 249 -20.70 -3.49 23.49
CA ASN A 249 -20.97 -3.98 24.84
C ASN A 249 -19.65 -4.34 25.54
N LEU A 250 -19.06 -3.37 26.24
CA LEU A 250 -17.81 -3.53 26.96
C LEU A 250 -17.96 -4.39 28.24
N ILE A 251 -19.11 -4.33 28.90
CA ILE A 251 -19.37 -5.00 30.19
C ILE A 251 -19.48 -6.53 30.04
N ARG A 252 -19.91 -6.99 28.86
CA ARG A 252 -20.05 -8.41 28.52
C ARG A 252 -19.34 -8.75 27.22
N TRP A 253 -18.21 -8.11 26.92
CA TRP A 253 -17.47 -8.32 25.67
C TRP A 253 -17.16 -9.79 25.42
N GLY A 254 -16.72 -10.51 26.45
CA GLY A 254 -16.38 -11.92 26.39
C GLY A 254 -17.51 -12.85 25.93
N VAL A 255 -18.76 -12.50 26.24
CA VAL A 255 -19.94 -13.36 26.06
C VAL A 255 -20.88 -12.84 24.98
N ALA A 256 -21.07 -11.52 24.89
CA ALA A 256 -22.03 -10.89 23.99
C ALA A 256 -21.55 -10.79 22.54
N VAL A 257 -20.23 -10.86 22.29
CA VAL A 257 -19.65 -10.80 20.94
C VAL A 257 -19.26 -12.21 20.52
N LYS A 258 -19.66 -12.62 19.30
CA LYS A 258 -19.34 -13.94 18.74
C LYS A 258 -17.84 -14.21 18.81
N THR A 259 -17.45 -15.42 19.21
CA THR A 259 -16.03 -15.83 19.37
C THR A 259 -15.19 -15.55 18.12
N VAL A 260 -15.75 -15.81 16.94
CA VAL A 260 -15.07 -15.57 15.65
C VAL A 260 -14.82 -14.07 15.44
N GLN A 261 -15.81 -13.22 15.71
CA GLN A 261 -15.65 -11.77 15.61
C GLN A 261 -14.64 -11.23 16.62
N ARG A 262 -14.64 -11.75 17.86
CA ARG A 262 -13.62 -11.42 18.87
C ARG A 262 -12.22 -11.77 18.39
N ALA A 263 -12.04 -12.90 17.69
CA ALA A 263 -10.77 -13.27 17.08
C ALA A 263 -10.40 -12.33 15.93
N GLN A 264 -11.33 -11.98 15.04
CA GLN A 264 -11.08 -11.03 13.95
C GLN A 264 -10.68 -9.64 14.49
N PHE A 265 -11.40 -9.07 15.47
CA PHE A 265 -11.03 -7.79 16.09
C PHE A 265 -9.65 -7.86 16.76
N SER A 266 -9.33 -8.98 17.41
CA SER A 266 -8.02 -9.21 18.01
C SER A 266 -6.88 -9.22 17.00
N LEU A 267 -7.12 -9.82 15.83
CA LEU A 267 -6.16 -9.83 14.73
C LEU A 267 -5.99 -8.43 14.12
N VAL A 268 -7.08 -7.67 13.98
CA VAL A 268 -7.01 -6.28 13.51
C VAL A 268 -6.19 -5.45 14.50
N ALA A 269 -6.48 -5.50 15.80
CA ALA A 269 -5.72 -4.73 16.79
C ALA A 269 -4.24 -5.11 16.80
N THR A 270 -3.93 -6.41 16.66
CA THR A 270 -2.55 -6.87 16.57
C THR A 270 -1.85 -6.35 15.30
N ALA A 271 -2.51 -6.40 14.15
CA ALA A 271 -1.98 -5.87 12.90
C ALA A 271 -1.81 -4.35 12.95
N TYR A 272 -2.79 -3.65 13.53
CA TYR A 272 -2.79 -2.21 13.75
C TYR A 272 -1.60 -1.78 14.62
N THR A 273 -1.39 -2.40 15.79
CA THR A 273 -0.23 -2.10 16.65
C THR A 273 1.09 -2.32 15.93
N ARG A 274 1.19 -3.37 15.09
CA ARG A 274 2.40 -3.61 14.28
C ARG A 274 2.62 -2.53 13.22
N LEU A 275 1.56 -2.05 12.59
CA LEU A 275 1.63 -0.97 11.60
C LEU A 275 1.99 0.36 12.24
N LEU A 276 1.45 0.68 13.42
CA LEU A 276 1.88 1.86 14.18
C LEU A 276 3.36 1.78 14.59
N ALA A 277 3.83 0.62 15.03
CA ALA A 277 5.25 0.42 15.34
C ALA A 277 6.16 0.54 14.10
N ALA A 278 5.59 0.42 12.90
CA ALA A 278 6.25 0.65 11.62
C ALA A 278 6.03 2.07 11.08
N GLU A 279 5.58 3.00 11.92
CA GLU A 279 5.38 4.43 11.62
C GLU A 279 4.33 4.72 10.53
N PHE A 280 3.32 3.86 10.39
CA PHE A 280 2.17 4.16 9.55
C PHE A 280 1.23 5.17 10.24
N GLU A 281 0.66 6.08 9.44
CA GLU A 281 -0.40 6.98 9.91
C GLU A 281 -1.59 6.18 10.47
N PRO A 282 -2.17 6.54 11.63
CA PRO A 282 -3.22 5.75 12.29
C PRO A 282 -4.43 5.41 11.41
N ALA A 283 -4.87 6.34 10.56
CA ALA A 283 -5.98 6.12 9.65
C ALA A 283 -5.64 5.08 8.56
N ASP A 284 -4.42 5.11 8.03
CA ASP A 284 -3.95 4.12 7.06
C ASP A 284 -3.66 2.77 7.73
N ALA A 285 -3.17 2.78 8.97
CA ALA A 285 -2.92 1.59 9.76
C ALA A 285 -4.22 0.82 10.04
N VAL A 286 -5.30 1.50 10.44
CA VAL A 286 -6.58 0.82 10.71
C VAL A 286 -7.17 0.21 9.45
N ARG A 287 -7.04 0.91 8.31
CA ARG A 287 -7.44 0.40 7.01
C ARG A 287 -6.67 -0.86 6.62
N ALA A 288 -5.34 -0.76 6.63
CA ALA A 288 -4.49 -1.84 6.19
C ALA A 288 -4.68 -3.09 7.08
N ALA A 289 -4.83 -2.89 8.39
CA ALA A 289 -5.18 -3.96 9.32
C ALA A 289 -6.54 -4.60 8.99
N PHE A 290 -7.56 -3.79 8.72
CA PHE A 290 -8.89 -4.29 8.34
C PHE A 290 -8.85 -5.11 7.03
N ILE A 291 -8.27 -4.55 5.97
CA ILE A 291 -8.16 -5.23 4.66
C ILE A 291 -7.40 -6.54 4.79
N HIS A 292 -6.29 -6.54 5.54
CA HIS A 292 -5.48 -7.73 5.75
C HIS A 292 -6.27 -8.83 6.46
N VAL A 293 -7.00 -8.49 7.54
CA VAL A 293 -7.79 -9.47 8.29
C VAL A 293 -8.98 -9.96 7.49
N SER A 294 -9.72 -9.08 6.81
CA SER A 294 -10.84 -9.46 5.96
C SER A 294 -10.40 -10.42 4.84
N ALA A 295 -9.20 -10.23 4.27
CA ALA A 295 -8.65 -11.14 3.27
C ALA A 295 -8.23 -12.51 3.83
N MET A 296 -7.92 -12.62 5.12
CA MET A 296 -7.54 -13.89 5.77
C MET A 296 -8.74 -14.80 6.05
N PHE A 297 -9.97 -14.26 6.09
CA PHE A 297 -11.19 -15.02 6.42
C PHE A 297 -12.29 -14.86 5.35
N PRO A 298 -12.07 -15.31 4.10
CA PRO A 298 -13.04 -15.11 3.01
C PRO A 298 -14.35 -15.90 3.19
N THR A 299 -14.34 -16.96 4.00
CA THR A 299 -15.48 -17.85 4.22
C THR A 299 -16.34 -17.48 5.43
N VAL A 300 -15.92 -16.49 6.21
CA VAL A 300 -16.60 -16.04 7.43
C VAL A 300 -17.29 -14.71 7.15
N GLU A 301 -18.45 -14.48 7.78
CA GLU A 301 -19.14 -13.18 7.75
C GLU A 301 -18.13 -12.05 8.03
N PRO A 302 -17.91 -11.12 7.07
CA PRO A 302 -16.89 -10.10 7.22
C PRO A 302 -17.27 -9.09 8.29
N LEU A 303 -16.28 -8.60 9.03
CA LEU A 303 -16.50 -7.47 9.93
C LEU A 303 -16.89 -6.24 9.10
N SER A 304 -17.85 -5.45 9.57
CA SER A 304 -18.07 -4.12 9.00
C SER A 304 -16.90 -3.20 9.37
N PHE A 305 -16.48 -2.35 8.44
CA PHE A 305 -15.39 -1.41 8.69
C PHE A 305 -15.73 -0.46 9.85
N ASP A 306 -16.97 0.02 9.92
CA ASP A 306 -17.42 0.91 11.01
C ASP A 306 -17.27 0.27 12.39
N ARG A 307 -17.67 -0.99 12.53
CA ARG A 307 -17.56 -1.69 13.81
C ARG A 307 -16.10 -1.96 14.18
N CYS A 308 -15.27 -2.24 13.18
CA CYS A 308 -13.84 -2.38 13.34
C CYS A 308 -13.21 -1.05 13.81
N PHE A 309 -13.57 0.06 13.17
CA PHE A 309 -13.11 1.39 13.54
C PHE A 309 -13.51 1.78 14.96
N GLU A 310 -14.74 1.51 15.39
CA GLU A 310 -15.19 1.75 16.77
C GLU A 310 -14.32 1.00 17.79
N VAL A 311 -14.06 -0.29 17.56
CA VAL A 311 -13.26 -1.12 18.47
C VAL A 311 -11.81 -0.63 18.54
N ILE A 312 -11.22 -0.25 17.40
CA ILE A 312 -9.84 0.27 17.39
C ILE A 312 -9.76 1.66 18.03
N SER A 313 -10.76 2.51 17.82
CA SER A 313 -10.86 3.82 18.49
C SER A 313 -10.88 3.67 20.01
N MET A 314 -11.61 2.66 20.52
CA MET A 314 -11.65 2.31 21.94
C MET A 314 -10.37 1.63 22.43
N PHE A 315 -9.62 0.94 21.57
CA PHE A 315 -8.36 0.28 21.95
C PHE A 315 -7.19 1.25 22.02
N ASP A 316 -7.07 2.17 21.05
CA ASP A 316 -5.94 3.09 20.94
C ASP A 316 -6.22 4.48 21.56
N ALA A 317 -7.42 4.68 22.13
CA ALA A 317 -7.88 5.95 22.68
C ALA A 317 -7.74 7.13 21.69
N ARG A 318 -8.03 6.86 20.40
CA ARG A 318 -8.02 7.87 19.33
C ARG A 318 -9.44 8.15 18.87
N TRP A 319 -9.60 9.27 18.15
CA TRP A 319 -10.86 9.62 17.49
C TRP A 319 -12.06 9.75 18.45
N GLY A 320 -11.85 10.44 19.59
CA GLY A 320 -12.91 10.83 20.53
C GLY A 320 -13.04 9.96 21.79
N ALA A 321 -12.21 8.92 21.94
CA ALA A 321 -12.08 8.18 23.20
C ALA A 321 -11.10 8.90 24.15
N ALA A 322 -11.50 9.13 25.40
CA ALA A 322 -10.65 9.77 26.41
C ALA A 322 -9.60 8.81 26.98
N GLU A 323 -9.97 7.53 27.12
CA GLU A 323 -9.11 6.47 27.65
C GLU A 323 -9.33 5.16 26.88
N PRO A 324 -8.32 4.30 26.80
CA PRO A 324 -8.46 3.01 26.15
C PRO A 324 -9.36 2.11 27.00
N SER A 325 -10.40 1.55 26.37
CA SER A 325 -11.38 0.64 26.99
C SER A 325 -11.04 -0.83 26.77
N PHE A 326 -10.07 -1.13 25.90
CA PHE A 326 -9.58 -2.47 25.62
C PHE A 326 -8.09 -2.60 25.92
N ASP A 327 -7.69 -3.80 26.33
CA ASP A 327 -6.30 -4.22 26.40
C ASP A 327 -6.01 -5.36 25.42
N LEU A 328 -4.78 -5.38 24.91
CA LEU A 328 -4.29 -6.46 24.06
C LEU A 328 -3.43 -7.44 24.88
N LEU A 329 -4.07 -8.48 25.39
CA LEU A 329 -3.48 -9.49 26.27
C LEU A 329 -2.81 -10.60 25.47
N SER A 330 -1.80 -11.25 26.04
CA SER A 330 -1.18 -12.46 25.48
C SER A 330 -1.73 -13.70 26.17
N CYS A 331 -2.23 -14.67 25.41
CA CYS A 331 -2.75 -15.91 25.98
C CYS A 331 -1.60 -16.79 26.52
N PRO A 332 -1.65 -17.29 27.77
CA PRO A 332 -0.60 -18.16 28.29
C PRO A 332 -0.59 -19.55 27.65
N LYS A 333 -1.68 -19.98 26.98
CA LYS A 333 -1.80 -21.32 26.37
C LYS A 333 -1.35 -21.36 24.92
N CYS A 334 -1.83 -20.43 24.09
CA CYS A 334 -1.53 -20.43 22.65
C CYS A 334 -0.64 -19.26 22.22
N HIS A 335 -0.21 -18.41 23.14
CA HIS A 335 0.60 -17.21 22.89
C HIS A 335 0.00 -16.16 21.93
N ALA A 336 -1.21 -16.40 21.43
CA ALA A 336 -1.93 -15.44 20.59
C ALA A 336 -2.30 -14.19 21.40
N ARG A 337 -2.20 -13.03 20.76
CA ARG A 337 -2.62 -11.75 21.32
C ARG A 337 -4.10 -11.52 21.05
N PHE A 338 -4.86 -11.12 22.07
CA PHE A 338 -6.31 -10.93 21.94
C PHE A 338 -6.84 -9.73 22.72
N LEU A 339 -7.93 -9.13 22.21
CA LEU A 339 -8.60 -8.00 22.84
C LEU A 339 -9.47 -8.46 24.01
N ALA A 340 -9.26 -7.82 25.15
CA ALA A 340 -10.08 -7.93 26.36
C ALA A 340 -10.62 -6.56 26.75
N SER A 341 -11.90 -6.47 27.11
CA SER A 341 -12.46 -5.24 27.64
C SER A 341 -11.99 -5.03 29.08
N ARG A 342 -11.63 -3.80 29.44
CA ARG A 342 -11.22 -3.43 30.81
C ARG A 342 -12.36 -3.47 31.82
N THR A 343 -13.59 -3.38 31.33
CA THR A 343 -14.81 -3.36 32.14
C THR A 343 -15.59 -4.67 32.07
N ASP A 344 -15.01 -5.71 31.45
CA ASP A 344 -15.64 -7.02 31.35
C ASP A 344 -15.83 -7.60 32.75
N ARG A 345 -17.05 -8.07 33.06
CA ARG A 345 -17.35 -8.66 34.38
C ARG A 345 -16.73 -10.04 34.56
N GLU A 346 -16.45 -10.71 33.45
CA GLU A 346 -15.90 -12.07 33.44
C GLU A 346 -14.43 -12.06 33.05
N ARG A 347 -13.69 -13.09 33.50
CA ARG A 347 -12.29 -13.25 33.11
C ARG A 347 -12.18 -13.38 31.59
N PRO A 348 -11.27 -12.65 30.93
CA PRO A 348 -11.20 -12.64 29.48
C PRO A 348 -10.67 -13.97 28.95
N HIS A 349 -11.54 -14.73 28.29
CA HIS A 349 -11.19 -16.00 27.66
C HIS A 349 -10.60 -15.77 26.27
N CYS A 350 -9.49 -16.46 25.95
CA CYS A 350 -8.84 -16.36 24.65
C CYS A 350 -9.76 -16.91 23.53
N PRO A 351 -10.16 -16.08 22.54
CA PRO A 351 -11.06 -16.52 21.47
C PRO A 351 -10.40 -17.58 20.57
N PHE A 352 -9.09 -17.50 20.33
CA PHE A 352 -8.36 -18.48 19.52
C PHE A 352 -8.36 -19.88 20.15
N CYS A 353 -8.13 -19.96 21.46
CA CYS A 353 -8.22 -21.24 22.18
C CYS A 353 -9.64 -21.83 22.13
N ALA A 354 -10.67 -20.99 22.16
CA ALA A 354 -12.06 -21.43 22.05
C ALA A 354 -12.38 -21.96 20.65
N LEU A 355 -11.93 -21.27 19.60
CA LEU A 355 -12.07 -21.73 18.21
C LEU A 355 -11.35 -23.07 17.98
N LEU A 356 -10.13 -23.22 18.50
CA LEU A 356 -9.35 -24.46 18.37
C LEU A 356 -9.96 -25.65 19.13
N ARG A 357 -10.69 -25.42 20.23
CA ARG A 357 -11.35 -26.50 20.98
C ARG A 357 -12.58 -27.05 20.29
N THR A 358 -13.31 -26.24 19.52
CA THR A 358 -14.55 -26.66 18.85
C THR A 358 -14.60 -26.16 17.41
N PRO A 359 -13.73 -26.67 16.52
CA PRO A 359 -13.66 -26.20 15.13
C PRO A 359 -14.99 -26.40 14.38
N GLY A 360 -15.69 -27.51 14.61
CA GLY A 360 -16.96 -27.82 13.95
C GLY A 360 -18.16 -26.97 14.38
N LYS A 361 -18.02 -26.05 15.34
CA LYS A 361 -19.06 -25.06 15.68
C LYS A 361 -18.94 -23.76 14.88
N TYR A 362 -17.83 -23.56 14.15
CA TYR A 362 -17.45 -22.27 13.57
C TYR A 362 -16.92 -22.35 12.12
N LEU A 363 -16.82 -23.56 11.57
CA LEU A 363 -16.79 -23.85 10.13
C LEU A 363 -18.24 -24.07 9.67
#